data_AF-A0AAE3KI93-F1
#
_entry.id   AF-A0AAE3KI93-F1
#
_cell.length_a   1.000
_cell.length_b   1.000
_cell.length_c   1.000
_cell.angle_alpha   90.00
_cell.angle_beta   90.00
_cell.angle_gamma   90.00
#
_symmetry.space_group_name_H-M   'P 1'
#
loop_
_entity.id
_entity.type
_entity.pdbx_description
1 polymer ?
#
loop_
_entity_poly.entity_id
_entity_poly.type
_entity_poly.pdbx_seq_one_letter_code
_entity_poly.pdbx_strand_id
1 'polypeptide(L)'
;MPRALLRAALAAGVTMSALVMAPFGTAFADSVQDVRADLNGDGVLDSARLTDVGNGWQTLVVTVGDDVVDTGIPWDAPNGLGIRPIRVTDVNGDGRQELAVSEAVGANTTTFSVWQYDEVAPLRELTTPNGQPLKLHEGGGVWERTGYECVPASPSGRLLVTLGVQHPDLSVPVYTGERVTYQVRETTAIPVSKTTLTNVPDGDPRVSTDPASCG
;
A
#
# COMPACT_ATOMS: atom_id res chain seq x y z
N MET A 1 -82.26 34.48 16.40
CA MET A 1 -80.89 34.87 16.80
C MET A 1 -79.90 33.93 16.11
N PRO A 2 -79.19 34.37 15.05
CA PRO A 2 -78.26 33.54 14.32
C PRO A 2 -76.86 33.58 14.96
N ARG A 3 -76.21 32.41 15.09
CA ARG A 3 -74.79 32.29 15.44
C ARG A 3 -74.01 31.94 14.17
N ALA A 4 -73.16 32.87 13.75
CA ALA A 4 -72.16 32.68 12.72
C ALA A 4 -71.07 31.72 13.23
N LEU A 5 -70.69 30.73 12.42
CA LEU A 5 -69.47 29.96 12.63
C LEU A 5 -68.51 30.21 11.46
N LEU A 6 -67.38 30.78 11.84
CA LEU A 6 -66.27 31.26 11.03
C LEU A 6 -65.50 30.06 10.46
N ARG A 7 -65.17 30.12 9.17
CA ARG A 7 -64.32 29.14 8.48
C ARG A 7 -62.88 29.24 9.02
N ALA A 8 -62.32 28.14 9.50
CA ALA A 8 -60.91 28.02 9.82
C ALA A 8 -60.11 27.71 8.55
N ALA A 9 -59.17 28.58 8.19
CA ALA A 9 -58.20 28.35 7.13
C ALA A 9 -56.98 27.63 7.71
N LEU A 10 -56.60 26.48 7.13
CA LEU A 10 -55.32 25.83 7.41
C LEU A 10 -54.20 26.56 6.66
N ALA A 11 -53.25 27.12 7.40
CA ALA A 11 -51.98 27.61 6.84
C ALA A 11 -51.02 26.43 6.69
N ALA A 12 -50.62 26.13 5.45
CA ALA A 12 -49.58 25.16 5.13
C ALA A 12 -48.21 25.76 5.47
N GLY A 13 -47.54 25.21 6.49
CA GLY A 13 -46.17 25.57 6.83
C GLY A 13 -45.19 24.89 5.87
N VAL A 14 -44.48 25.68 5.07
CA VAL A 14 -43.34 25.21 4.27
C VAL A 14 -42.11 25.21 5.18
N THR A 15 -41.61 24.04 5.56
CA THR A 15 -40.34 23.90 6.26
C THR A 15 -39.20 23.97 5.25
N MET A 16 -38.39 25.03 5.28
CA MET A 16 -37.09 25.03 4.62
C MET A 16 -36.18 24.01 5.31
N SER A 17 -35.89 22.89 4.64
CA SER A 17 -34.78 22.02 5.03
C SER A 17 -33.48 22.76 4.78
N ALA A 18 -32.81 23.19 5.86
CA ALA A 18 -31.45 23.67 5.78
C ALA A 18 -30.53 22.49 5.39
N LEU A 19 -29.84 22.62 4.26
CA LEU A 19 -28.78 21.71 3.86
C LEU A 19 -27.62 21.92 4.85
N VAL A 20 -27.40 20.97 5.76
CA VAL A 20 -26.18 20.94 6.56
C VAL A 20 -25.05 20.54 5.61
N MET A 21 -24.22 21.50 5.20
CA MET A 21 -22.89 21.17 4.70
C MET A 21 -22.11 20.61 5.88
N ALA A 22 -21.96 19.29 5.93
CA ALA A 22 -20.93 18.70 6.78
C ALA A 22 -19.58 19.28 6.33
N PRO A 23 -18.74 19.81 7.23
CA PRO A 23 -17.37 20.09 6.85
C PRO A 23 -16.76 18.77 6.37
N PHE A 24 -16.05 18.81 5.24
CA PHE A 24 -15.16 17.72 4.85
C PHE A 24 -14.24 17.48 6.05
N GLY A 25 -14.51 16.45 6.83
CA GLY A 25 -13.61 16.00 7.86
C GLY A 25 -12.31 15.68 7.15
N THR A 26 -11.28 16.47 7.41
CA THR A 26 -9.92 15.95 7.34
C THR A 26 -9.90 14.78 8.30
N ALA A 27 -10.08 13.57 7.78
CA ALA A 27 -9.93 12.37 8.58
C ALA A 27 -8.56 12.49 9.25
N PHE A 28 -8.54 12.66 10.57
CA PHE A 28 -7.32 12.45 11.33
C PHE A 28 -6.89 11.04 10.99
N ALA A 29 -5.70 10.93 10.41
CA ALA A 29 -5.17 9.66 10.01
C ALA A 29 -5.13 8.73 11.23
N ASP A 30 -5.61 7.51 11.05
CA ASP A 30 -5.64 6.54 12.12
C ASP A 30 -4.19 6.24 12.53
N SER A 31 -3.88 6.47 13.81
CA SER A 31 -2.55 6.19 14.37
C SER A 31 -2.28 4.70 14.50
N VAL A 32 -3.29 3.86 14.21
CA VAL A 32 -3.21 2.40 14.25
C VAL A 32 -3.75 1.83 12.93
N GLN A 33 -3.17 0.75 12.43
CA GLN A 33 -3.71 -0.06 11.34
C GLN A 33 -3.66 -1.52 11.76
N ASP A 34 -4.76 -2.26 11.57
CA ASP A 34 -4.85 -3.69 11.87
C ASP A 34 -5.15 -4.46 10.58
N VAL A 35 -4.42 -5.56 10.34
CA VAL A 35 -4.69 -6.49 9.23
C VAL A 35 -4.66 -7.94 9.70
N ARG A 36 -5.26 -8.81 8.89
CA ARG A 36 -5.27 -10.26 9.05
C ARG A 36 -4.65 -10.91 7.82
N ALA A 37 -3.76 -11.87 8.03
CA ALA A 37 -3.01 -12.54 6.97
C ALA A 37 -2.53 -13.91 7.46
N ASP A 38 -2.35 -14.87 6.57
CA ASP A 38 -1.72 -16.18 6.88
C ASP A 38 -0.20 -16.02 6.76
N LEU A 39 0.47 -15.64 7.85
CA LEU A 39 1.88 -15.21 7.83
C LEU A 39 2.85 -16.39 7.95
N ASN A 40 2.38 -17.53 8.48
CA ASN A 40 3.16 -18.76 8.63
C ASN A 40 2.78 -19.85 7.62
N GLY A 41 1.69 -19.67 6.85
CA GLY A 41 1.24 -20.60 5.80
C GLY A 41 0.48 -21.81 6.32
N ASP A 42 -0.09 -21.74 7.53
CA ASP A 42 -0.85 -22.84 8.13
C ASP A 42 -2.35 -22.83 7.75
N GLY A 43 -2.79 -21.82 7.01
CA GLY A 43 -4.17 -21.63 6.58
C GLY A 43 -5.06 -20.91 7.60
N VAL A 44 -4.51 -20.48 8.73
CA VAL A 44 -5.18 -19.69 9.76
C VAL A 44 -4.73 -18.24 9.68
N LEU A 45 -5.67 -17.30 9.84
CA LEU A 45 -5.34 -15.88 9.79
C LEU A 45 -4.70 -15.40 11.11
N ASP A 46 -3.46 -14.98 11.01
CA ASP A 46 -2.71 -14.24 12.02
C ASP A 46 -3.13 -12.77 12.06
N SER A 47 -2.56 -12.00 13.00
CA SER A 47 -2.80 -10.55 13.07
C SER A 47 -1.52 -9.74 13.01
N ALA A 48 -1.61 -8.58 12.36
CA ALA A 48 -0.56 -7.58 12.37
C ALA A 48 -1.16 -6.20 12.66
N ARG A 49 -0.50 -5.45 13.55
CA ARG A 49 -0.83 -4.10 13.95
C ARG A 49 0.33 -3.17 13.67
N LEU A 50 0.09 -2.11 12.91
CA LEU A 50 1.02 -0.99 12.75
C LEU A 50 0.54 0.17 13.62
N THR A 51 1.44 0.82 14.33
CA THR A 51 1.12 1.97 15.19
C THR A 51 2.13 3.08 14.99
N ASP A 52 1.66 4.31 14.78
CA ASP A 52 2.49 5.51 14.80
C ASP A 52 2.95 5.79 16.24
N VAL A 53 4.26 5.72 16.47
CA VAL A 53 4.87 5.96 17.79
C VAL A 53 5.55 7.32 17.89
N GLY A 54 5.44 8.14 16.84
CA GLY A 54 6.01 9.49 16.76
C GLY A 54 7.51 9.51 16.46
N ASN A 55 8.07 10.72 16.35
CA ASN A 55 9.49 10.99 16.07
C ASN A 55 10.03 10.35 14.78
N GLY A 56 9.16 10.14 13.78
CA GLY A 56 9.53 9.53 12.50
C GLY A 56 9.64 8.01 12.56
N TRP A 57 8.91 7.37 13.47
CA TRP A 57 8.88 5.92 13.65
C TRP A 57 7.47 5.40 13.82
N GLN A 58 7.29 4.15 13.43
CA GLN A 58 6.11 3.33 13.65
C GLN A 58 6.52 1.94 14.12
N THR A 59 5.66 1.25 14.84
CA THR A 59 5.91 -0.13 15.32
C THR A 59 4.96 -1.08 14.63
N LEU A 60 5.50 -2.13 14.01
CA LEU A 60 4.75 -3.27 13.51
C LEU A 60 4.79 -4.36 14.58
N VAL A 61 3.63 -4.78 15.09
CA VAL A 61 3.46 -5.91 15.98
C VAL A 61 2.74 -7.01 15.22
N VAL A 62 3.31 -8.21 15.18
CA VAL A 62 2.75 -9.40 14.56
C VAL A 62 2.44 -10.42 15.64
N THR A 63 1.31 -11.11 15.50
CA THR A 63 0.90 -12.20 16.39
C THR A 63 0.52 -13.42 15.55
N VAL A 64 1.31 -14.48 15.68
CA VAL A 64 1.15 -15.76 15.00
C VAL A 64 1.00 -16.85 16.07
N GLY A 65 -0.19 -17.44 16.17
CA GLY A 65 -0.51 -18.32 17.31
C GLY A 65 -0.27 -17.63 18.67
N ASP A 66 0.62 -18.20 19.49
CA ASP A 66 1.03 -17.64 20.79
C ASP A 66 2.24 -16.69 20.69
N ASP A 67 2.89 -16.60 19.53
CA ASP A 67 4.07 -15.77 19.33
C ASP A 67 3.67 -14.33 19.03
N VAL A 68 4.23 -13.39 19.81
CA VAL A 68 4.07 -11.94 19.63
C VAL A 68 5.43 -11.32 19.43
N VAL A 69 5.60 -10.66 18.28
CA VAL A 69 6.89 -10.15 17.83
C VAL A 69 6.71 -8.75 17.27
N ASP A 70 7.66 -7.86 17.51
CA ASP A 70 7.57 -6.47 17.08
C ASP A 70 8.86 -5.97 16.43
N THR A 71 8.71 -4.95 15.60
CA THR A 71 9.84 -4.24 14.99
C THR A 71 9.53 -2.76 14.79
N GLY A 72 10.55 -1.92 14.91
CA GLY A 72 10.47 -0.50 14.62
C GLY A 72 10.80 -0.23 13.15
N ILE A 73 9.94 0.51 12.47
CA ILE A 73 10.08 0.86 11.07
C ILE A 73 10.16 2.39 10.96
N PRO A 74 11.09 2.95 10.18
CA PRO A 74 11.10 4.37 9.89
C PRO A 74 9.77 4.83 9.28
N TRP A 75 9.35 6.03 9.62
CA TRP A 75 8.14 6.65 9.08
C TRP A 75 8.41 8.12 8.73
N ASP A 76 8.57 8.39 7.43
CA ASP A 76 8.78 9.74 6.91
C ASP A 76 7.59 10.19 6.07
N ALA A 77 6.74 11.02 6.66
CA ALA A 77 5.59 11.58 5.98
C ALA A 77 5.41 13.08 6.27
N PRO A 78 4.92 13.87 5.30
CA PRO A 78 4.52 15.25 5.52
C PRO A 78 3.61 15.39 6.74
N ASN A 79 3.84 16.45 7.53
CA ASN A 79 3.12 16.73 8.76
C ASN A 79 1.60 16.57 8.59
N GLY A 80 1.00 15.74 9.45
CA GLY A 80 -0.45 15.50 9.48
C GLY A 80 -0.93 14.32 8.63
N LEU A 81 -0.05 13.67 7.86
CA LEU A 81 -0.32 12.35 7.29
C LEU A 81 0.04 11.29 8.32
N GLY A 82 -0.93 10.48 8.74
CA GLY A 82 -0.66 9.29 9.56
C GLY A 82 -0.28 8.10 8.70
N ILE A 83 0.03 7.00 9.38
CA ILE A 83 0.48 5.75 8.78
C ILE A 83 -0.49 5.22 7.73
N ARG A 84 0.03 4.50 6.74
CA ARG A 84 -0.79 3.91 5.66
C ARG A 84 -1.24 2.50 6.03
N PRO A 85 -2.36 2.03 5.45
CA PRO A 85 -2.76 0.64 5.57
C PRO A 85 -1.63 -0.30 5.17
N ILE A 86 -1.42 -1.34 5.97
CA ILE A 86 -0.50 -2.43 5.66
C ILE A 86 -1.06 -3.18 4.44
N ARG A 87 -0.19 -3.54 3.51
CA ARG A 87 -0.54 -4.38 2.37
C ARG A 87 -0.18 -5.82 2.66
N VAL A 88 -1.14 -6.71 2.52
CA VAL A 88 -0.92 -8.15 2.57
C VAL A 88 -0.58 -8.63 1.16
N THR A 89 0.52 -9.37 1.03
CA THR A 89 1.06 -9.81 -0.25
C THR A 89 1.65 -11.21 -0.10
N ASP A 90 1.83 -11.95 -1.19
CA ASP A 90 2.63 -13.17 -1.31
C ASP A 90 3.55 -12.96 -2.51
N VAL A 91 4.72 -12.37 -2.26
CA VAL A 91 5.63 -11.88 -3.32
C VAL A 91 6.41 -13.01 -3.99
N ASN A 92 6.52 -14.16 -3.33
CA ASN A 92 7.30 -15.31 -3.79
C ASN A 92 6.41 -16.50 -4.21
N GLY A 93 5.11 -16.46 -3.89
CA GLY A 93 4.13 -17.47 -4.24
C GLY A 93 4.25 -18.74 -3.40
N ASP A 94 4.76 -18.66 -2.16
CA ASP A 94 5.00 -19.82 -1.30
C ASP A 94 3.84 -20.13 -0.34
N GLY A 95 2.79 -19.31 -0.35
CA GLY A 95 1.60 -19.47 0.47
C GLY A 95 1.71 -18.86 1.86
N ARG A 96 2.87 -18.33 2.27
CA ARG A 96 2.99 -17.43 3.42
C ARG A 96 2.85 -16.00 2.93
N GLN A 97 2.06 -15.20 3.63
CA GLN A 97 1.86 -13.82 3.27
C GLN A 97 2.91 -12.92 3.95
N GLU A 98 3.48 -12.01 3.17
CA GLU A 98 4.28 -10.90 3.65
C GLU A 98 3.45 -9.63 3.88
N LEU A 99 4.03 -8.72 4.66
CA LEU A 99 3.47 -7.41 4.98
C LEU A 99 4.30 -6.31 4.32
N ALA A 100 3.73 -5.64 3.33
CA ALA A 100 4.30 -4.41 2.77
C ALA A 100 3.85 -3.21 3.60
N VAL A 101 4.79 -2.61 4.32
CA VAL A 101 4.59 -1.49 5.24
C VAL A 101 5.17 -0.22 4.64
N SER A 102 4.38 0.85 4.58
CA SER A 102 4.83 2.14 4.07
C SER A 102 5.86 2.76 5.01
N GLU A 103 7.04 3.11 4.52
CA GLU A 103 8.07 3.81 5.28
C GLU A 103 8.11 5.30 5.00
N ALA A 104 7.71 5.70 3.79
CA ALA A 104 7.70 7.10 3.42
C ALA A 104 6.58 7.44 2.45
N VAL A 105 6.04 8.65 2.58
CA VAL A 105 5.05 9.20 1.64
C VAL A 105 5.59 10.53 1.11
N GLY A 106 6.11 10.50 -0.11
CA GLY A 106 6.46 11.70 -0.86
C GLY A 106 5.24 12.34 -1.51
N ALA A 107 5.48 13.41 -2.27
CA ALA A 107 4.40 14.14 -2.96
C ALA A 107 3.60 13.27 -3.94
N ASN A 108 4.24 12.31 -4.61
CA ASN A 108 3.61 11.44 -5.60
C ASN A 108 3.97 9.95 -5.47
N THR A 109 4.82 9.58 -4.51
CA THR A 109 5.40 8.24 -4.43
C THR A 109 5.38 7.77 -2.98
N THR A 110 4.87 6.57 -2.76
CA THR A 110 4.94 5.88 -1.46
C THR A 110 6.01 4.81 -1.53
N THR A 111 6.86 4.76 -0.51
CA THR A 111 7.92 3.75 -0.38
C THR A 111 7.52 2.74 0.68
N PHE A 112 7.73 1.46 0.42
CA PHE A 112 7.40 0.36 1.29
C PHE A 112 8.63 -0.52 1.58
N SER A 113 8.73 -1.02 2.80
CA SER A 113 9.47 -2.25 3.11
C SER A 113 8.54 -3.45 3.09
N VAL A 114 9.09 -4.63 2.85
CA VAL A 114 8.34 -5.90 2.85
C VAL A 114 8.87 -6.77 3.97
N TRP A 115 8.00 -7.25 4.84
CA TRP A 115 8.34 -8.01 6.04
C TRP A 115 7.74 -9.40 5.97
N GLN A 116 8.58 -10.41 6.19
CA GLN A 116 8.17 -11.80 6.30
C GLN A 116 8.28 -12.26 7.76
N TYR A 117 7.29 -13.01 8.23
CA TYR A 117 7.41 -13.77 9.47
C TYR A 117 8.24 -15.05 9.23
N ASP A 118 9.05 -15.43 10.21
CA ASP A 118 9.88 -16.64 10.19
C ASP A 118 10.08 -17.14 11.62
N GLU A 119 9.73 -18.40 11.91
CA GLU A 119 9.75 -18.95 13.28
C GLU A 119 11.13 -18.86 13.97
N VAL A 120 12.23 -18.79 13.22
CA VAL A 120 13.60 -18.71 13.76
C VAL A 120 14.03 -17.26 13.96
N ALA A 121 13.64 -16.37 13.05
CA ALA A 121 13.95 -14.95 13.08
C ALA A 121 12.66 -14.15 12.78
N PRO A 122 11.88 -13.80 13.82
CA PRO A 122 10.43 -13.60 13.73
C PRO A 122 9.93 -12.55 12.75
N LEU A 123 10.71 -11.49 12.47
CA LEU A 123 10.38 -10.53 11.43
C LEU A 123 11.65 -10.18 10.65
N ARG A 124 11.67 -10.54 9.37
CA ARG A 124 12.78 -10.28 8.46
C ARG A 124 12.33 -9.38 7.33
N GLU A 125 13.07 -8.29 7.11
CA GLU A 125 12.87 -7.43 5.96
C GLU A 125 13.40 -8.11 4.68
N LEU A 126 12.69 -7.91 3.57
CA LEU A 126 13.14 -8.28 2.24
C LEU A 126 14.37 -7.47 1.83
N THR A 127 15.42 -8.16 1.43
CA THR A 127 16.71 -7.56 1.05
C THR A 127 17.13 -8.00 -0.33
N THR A 128 18.10 -7.30 -0.90
CA THR A 128 18.86 -7.73 -2.08
C THR A 128 20.04 -8.62 -1.64
N PRO A 129 20.73 -9.32 -2.57
CA PRO A 129 21.78 -10.29 -2.20
C PRO A 129 22.99 -9.71 -1.45
N ASN A 130 23.17 -8.39 -1.46
CA ASN A 130 24.22 -7.71 -0.69
C ASN A 130 23.75 -7.29 0.72
N GLY A 131 22.54 -7.71 1.13
CA GLY A 131 21.94 -7.39 2.43
C GLY A 131 21.32 -6.00 2.53
N GLN A 132 21.26 -5.21 1.45
CA GLN A 132 20.54 -3.94 1.46
C GLN A 132 19.03 -4.17 1.37
N PRO A 133 18.19 -3.44 2.13
CA PRO A 133 16.74 -3.49 1.99
C PRO A 133 16.28 -3.30 0.54
N LEU A 134 15.39 -4.18 0.06
CA LEU A 134 14.68 -3.95 -1.19
C LEU A 134 13.42 -3.15 -0.88
N LYS A 135 13.38 -1.89 -1.32
CA LYS A 135 12.19 -1.05 -1.19
C LYS A 135 11.28 -1.22 -2.40
N LEU A 136 9.98 -1.28 -2.14
CA LEU A 136 8.95 -1.18 -3.17
C LEU A 136 8.44 0.25 -3.23
N HIS A 137 7.98 0.66 -4.41
CA HIS A 137 7.48 2.00 -4.63
C HIS A 137 6.15 1.93 -5.37
N GLU A 138 5.24 2.83 -5.04
CA GLU A 138 4.00 3.04 -5.78
C GLU A 138 3.81 4.52 -6.07
N GLY A 139 3.54 4.85 -7.34
CA GLY A 139 3.18 6.20 -7.77
C GLY A 139 4.17 6.76 -8.79
N GLY A 140 4.50 8.03 -8.64
CA GLY A 140 5.45 8.74 -9.50
C GLY A 140 4.93 10.00 -10.19
N GLY A 141 3.62 10.21 -10.18
CA GLY A 141 3.01 11.42 -10.74
C GLY A 141 3.27 11.55 -12.25
N VAL A 142 3.43 12.79 -12.73
CA VAL A 142 3.55 13.07 -14.17
C VAL A 142 4.94 12.77 -14.75
N TRP A 143 5.97 12.74 -13.90
CA TRP A 143 7.38 12.68 -14.33
C TRP A 143 8.01 11.30 -14.19
N GLU A 144 7.43 10.41 -13.38
CA GLU A 144 7.97 9.08 -13.17
C GLU A 144 6.81 8.09 -13.00
N ARG A 145 7.11 6.81 -13.21
CA ARG A 145 6.25 5.71 -12.80
C ARG A 145 7.09 4.73 -12.03
N THR A 146 6.59 4.44 -10.84
CA THR A 146 7.17 3.48 -9.92
C THR A 146 6.08 2.52 -9.48
N GLY A 147 6.44 1.26 -9.37
CA GLY A 147 5.47 0.22 -9.11
C GLY A 147 6.12 -1.13 -8.94
N TYR A 148 5.30 -2.08 -8.52
CA TYR A 148 5.65 -3.49 -8.49
C TYR A 148 4.45 -4.35 -8.88
N GLU A 149 4.74 -5.57 -9.27
CA GLU A 149 3.74 -6.60 -9.57
C GLU A 149 4.36 -7.98 -9.32
N CYS A 150 3.51 -8.99 -9.26
CA CYS A 150 3.91 -10.37 -9.18
C CYS A 150 3.42 -11.10 -10.43
N VAL A 151 4.34 -11.84 -11.06
CA VAL A 151 4.04 -12.63 -12.25
C VAL A 151 4.28 -14.11 -11.97
N PRO A 152 3.52 -15.02 -12.60
CA PRO A 152 3.72 -16.46 -12.39
C PRO A 152 5.15 -16.90 -12.71
N ALA A 153 5.74 -17.69 -11.82
CA ALA A 153 6.99 -18.39 -12.07
C ALA A 153 6.71 -19.80 -12.62
N SER A 154 7.57 -20.29 -13.51
CA SER A 154 7.52 -21.69 -13.99
C SER A 154 8.56 -22.53 -13.24
N PRO A 155 8.22 -23.74 -12.75
CA PRO A 155 6.93 -24.44 -12.87
C PRO A 155 5.87 -24.02 -11.84
N SER A 156 6.25 -23.31 -10.78
CA SER A 156 5.36 -22.83 -9.71
C SER A 156 5.97 -21.63 -8.97
N GLY A 157 5.15 -20.91 -8.21
CA GLY A 157 5.54 -19.73 -7.43
C GLY A 157 5.32 -18.41 -8.18
N ARG A 158 5.92 -17.34 -7.67
CA ARG A 158 5.84 -15.99 -8.25
C ARG A 158 7.22 -15.37 -8.39
N LEU A 159 7.34 -14.48 -9.37
CA LEU A 159 8.46 -13.54 -9.49
C LEU A 159 7.95 -12.15 -9.14
N LEU A 160 8.71 -11.45 -8.31
CA LEU A 160 8.47 -10.04 -8.01
C LEU A 160 9.09 -9.20 -9.12
N VAL A 161 8.35 -8.24 -9.65
CA VAL A 161 8.82 -7.29 -10.66
C VAL A 161 8.72 -5.89 -10.10
N THR A 162 9.79 -5.10 -10.24
CA THR A 162 9.76 -3.66 -9.93
C THR A 162 9.92 -2.85 -11.21
N LEU A 163 9.28 -1.68 -11.23
CA LEU A 163 9.35 -0.70 -12.30
C LEU A 163 9.83 0.63 -11.72
N GLY A 164 10.81 1.24 -12.39
CA GLY A 164 11.22 2.62 -12.14
C GLY A 164 11.56 3.28 -13.46
N VAL A 165 10.64 4.09 -13.98
CA VAL A 165 10.83 4.81 -15.25
C VAL A 165 10.54 6.29 -15.08
N GLN A 166 11.26 7.10 -15.84
CA GLN A 166 11.13 8.55 -15.85
C GLN A 166 10.68 9.04 -17.21
N HIS A 167 10.02 10.18 -17.19
CA HIS A 167 9.51 10.90 -18.33
C HIS A 167 10.44 12.10 -18.57
N PRO A 168 11.39 12.01 -19.52
CA PRO A 168 12.41 13.04 -19.65
C PRO A 168 11.89 14.35 -20.24
N ASP A 169 10.73 14.35 -20.89
CA ASP A 169 10.16 15.49 -21.60
C ASP A 169 8.64 15.38 -21.68
N LEU A 170 7.91 16.16 -20.86
CA LEU A 170 6.43 16.17 -20.82
C LEU A 170 5.74 16.45 -22.16
N SER A 171 6.45 16.97 -23.16
CA SER A 171 5.89 17.18 -24.49
C SER A 171 5.78 15.88 -25.30
N VAL A 172 6.49 14.81 -24.91
CA VAL A 172 6.48 13.50 -25.57
C VAL A 172 6.07 12.44 -24.55
N PRO A 173 4.91 11.77 -24.70
CA PRO A 173 4.38 10.82 -23.71
C PRO A 173 5.17 9.49 -23.72
N VAL A 174 6.46 9.51 -23.39
CA VAL A 174 7.34 8.34 -23.38
C VAL A 174 8.15 8.25 -22.08
N TYR A 175 8.46 7.02 -21.69
CA TYR A 175 9.18 6.69 -20.48
C TYR A 175 10.48 5.94 -20.78
N THR A 176 11.50 6.20 -19.97
CA THR A 176 12.80 5.53 -20.00
C THR A 176 13.23 5.16 -18.59
N GLY A 177 13.79 3.96 -18.41
CA GLY A 177 14.23 3.49 -17.10
C GLY A 177 14.37 1.98 -17.08
N GLU A 178 13.99 1.36 -15.95
CA GLU A 178 14.28 -0.04 -15.70
C GLU A 178 13.06 -0.80 -15.19
N ARG A 179 12.98 -2.06 -15.64
CA ARG A 179 12.08 -3.08 -15.09
C ARG A 179 12.93 -4.26 -14.64
N VAL A 180 12.87 -4.61 -13.37
CA VAL A 180 13.72 -5.65 -12.77
C VAL A 180 12.85 -6.77 -12.26
N THR A 181 13.17 -8.01 -12.63
CA THR A 181 12.49 -9.22 -12.14
C THR A 181 13.37 -9.93 -11.14
N TYR A 182 12.79 -10.29 -10.00
CA TYR A 182 13.43 -10.96 -8.89
C TYR A 182 12.79 -12.33 -8.65
N GLN A 183 13.62 -13.32 -8.37
CA GLN A 183 13.20 -14.50 -7.64
C GLN A 183 13.45 -14.23 -6.15
N VAL A 184 12.39 -14.18 -5.37
CA VAL A 184 12.49 -14.04 -3.91
C VAL A 184 12.69 -15.43 -3.30
N ARG A 185 13.75 -15.60 -2.50
CA ARG A 185 14.03 -16.83 -1.75
C ARG A 185 14.20 -16.46 -0.29
N GLU A 186 13.32 -16.98 0.56
CA GLU A 186 13.12 -16.44 1.92
C GLU A 186 12.96 -14.91 1.82
N THR A 187 13.79 -14.14 2.52
CA THR A 187 13.80 -12.67 2.45
C THR A 187 14.90 -12.08 1.57
N THR A 188 15.40 -12.83 0.58
CA THR A 188 16.37 -12.32 -0.39
C THR A 188 15.79 -12.29 -1.80
N ALA A 189 15.60 -11.09 -2.35
CA ALA A 189 15.20 -10.85 -3.72
C ALA A 189 16.41 -10.91 -4.66
N ILE A 190 16.56 -12.03 -5.37
CA ILE A 190 17.66 -12.28 -6.30
C ILE A 190 17.25 -11.80 -7.70
N PRO A 191 17.93 -10.80 -8.30
CA PRO A 191 17.58 -10.33 -9.63
C PRO A 191 17.87 -11.43 -10.66
N VAL A 192 16.84 -11.83 -11.41
CA VAL A 192 16.94 -12.85 -12.48
C VAL A 192 16.85 -12.25 -13.88
N SER A 193 16.30 -11.05 -14.00
CA SER A 193 16.29 -10.29 -15.25
C SER A 193 16.26 -8.79 -14.97
N LYS A 194 16.88 -8.01 -15.86
CA LYS A 194 16.86 -6.56 -15.84
C LYS A 194 16.65 -6.07 -17.26
N THR A 195 15.53 -5.39 -17.49
CA THR A 195 15.17 -4.83 -18.80
C THR A 195 15.28 -3.32 -18.76
N THR A 196 16.14 -2.76 -19.60
CA THR A 196 16.16 -1.31 -19.85
C THR A 196 15.06 -0.95 -20.84
N LEU A 197 14.23 0.02 -20.47
CA LEU A 197 13.18 0.57 -21.29
C LEU A 197 13.63 1.92 -21.83
N THR A 198 13.48 2.15 -23.13
CA THR A 198 13.88 3.41 -23.79
C THR A 198 12.74 3.90 -24.66
N ASN A 199 12.31 5.15 -24.43
CA ASN A 199 11.25 5.84 -25.17
C ASN A 199 9.97 4.98 -25.32
N VAL A 200 9.57 4.28 -24.26
CA VAL A 200 8.36 3.46 -24.27
C VAL A 200 7.13 4.34 -24.11
N PRO A 201 6.15 4.30 -25.04
CA PRO A 201 4.97 5.16 -24.96
C PRO A 201 4.15 4.98 -23.69
N ASP A 202 3.47 6.05 -23.28
CA ASP A 202 2.40 5.96 -22.31
C ASP A 202 1.28 5.01 -22.80
N GLY A 203 0.69 4.26 -21.88
CA GLY A 203 -0.29 3.21 -22.14
C GLY A 203 0.31 1.86 -22.54
N ASP A 204 1.62 1.78 -22.82
CA ASP A 204 2.29 0.50 -23.04
C ASP A 204 2.33 -0.31 -21.73
N PRO A 205 1.91 -1.59 -21.72
CA PRO A 205 1.92 -2.41 -20.51
C PRO A 205 3.30 -2.53 -19.84
N ARG A 206 4.40 -2.36 -20.58
CA ARG A 206 5.77 -2.42 -20.04
C ARG A 206 6.09 -1.30 -19.06
N VAL A 207 5.35 -0.19 -19.10
CA VAL A 207 5.47 0.95 -18.17
C VAL A 207 4.31 0.99 -17.18
N SER A 208 3.63 -0.14 -17.00
CA SER A 208 2.58 -0.36 -16.03
C SER A 208 2.93 -1.54 -15.12
N THR A 209 2.31 -1.55 -13.94
CA THR A 209 2.43 -2.58 -12.92
C THR A 209 1.12 -2.66 -12.16
N ASP A 210 0.80 -3.83 -11.62
CA ASP A 210 -0.35 -4.05 -10.75
C ASP A 210 0.07 -4.64 -9.40
N PRO A 211 0.20 -3.82 -8.33
CA PRO A 211 0.51 -4.33 -6.99
C PRO A 211 -0.47 -5.38 -6.47
N ALA A 212 -1.74 -5.35 -6.91
CA ALA A 212 -2.74 -6.31 -6.46
C ALA A 212 -2.49 -7.73 -7.00
N SER A 213 -1.67 -7.87 -8.05
CA SER A 213 -1.23 -9.18 -8.56
C SER A 213 -0.38 -9.97 -7.55
N CYS A 214 0.14 -9.30 -6.52
CA CYS A 214 0.86 -9.95 -5.44
C CYS A 214 -0.03 -10.43 -4.30
N GLY A 215 -1.35 -10.19 -4.32
CA GLY A 215 -2.28 -10.68 -3.30
C GLY A 215 -2.66 -12.16 -3.42
#